data_AF-A0A3B8RK93-F1
#
_entry.id   AF-A0A3B8RK93-F1
#
_cell.length_a   1.000
_cell.length_b   1.000
_cell.length_c   1.000
_cell.angle_alpha   90.00
_cell.angle_beta   90.00
_cell.angle_gamma   90.00
#
_symmetry.space_group_name_H-M   'P 1'
#
loop_
_entity.id
_entity.type
_entity.pdbx_description
1 polymer ?
#
loop_
_entity_poly.entity_id
_entity_poly.type
_entity_poly.pdbx_seq_one_letter_code
_entity_poly.pdbx_strand_id
1 'polypeptide(L)'
;DIGDFFALLSAAITFSAFTYGIDAASDLRNYYHHNWLYTLWIFQFLILLTFSLDKLENFCGKNSFLIYVKWLGKNVTSVYVFQWLLIGNIATAIFQTQNEFALAVWFLVITIITSILAYSYETLSKIRKRDIDQQQLSRN
;
A
#
# COMPACT_ATOMS: atom_id res chain seq x y z
N ASP A 1 -21.75 17.83 7.06
CA ASP A 1 -20.78 18.82 7.55
C ASP A 1 -19.99 19.50 6.44
N ILE A 2 -19.31 20.61 6.75
CA ILE A 2 -18.37 21.30 5.84
C ILE A 2 -17.36 20.31 5.23
N GLY A 3 -16.89 19.33 6.01
CA GLY A 3 -15.99 18.27 5.53
C GLY A 3 -16.60 17.37 4.45
N ASP A 4 -17.89 17.03 4.55
CA ASP A 4 -18.57 16.22 3.54
C ASP A 4 -18.70 16.95 2.22
N PHE A 5 -18.93 18.27 2.27
CA PHE A 5 -18.98 19.11 1.08
C PHE A 5 -17.63 19.10 0.35
N PHE A 6 -16.51 19.26 1.08
CA PHE A 6 -15.17 19.19 0.50
C PHE A 6 -14.87 17.80 -0.09
N ALA A 7 -15.27 16.73 0.58
CA ALA A 7 -15.11 15.37 0.06
C ALA A 7 -15.90 15.15 -1.24
N LEU A 8 -17.15 15.63 -1.30
CA LEU A 8 -17.99 15.55 -2.52
C LEU A 8 -17.43 16.39 -3.66
N LEU A 9 -16.94 17.59 -3.38
CA LEU A 9 -16.30 18.44 -4.37
C LEU A 9 -15.03 17.78 -4.93
N SER A 10 -14.18 17.25 -4.04
CA SER A 10 -12.98 16.52 -4.40
C SER A 10 -13.30 15.27 -5.22
N ALA A 11 -14.38 14.55 -4.87
CA ALA A 11 -14.89 13.43 -5.67
C ALA A 11 -15.30 13.88 -7.07
N ALA A 12 -16.13 14.92 -7.19
CA ALA A 12 -16.59 15.43 -8.47
C ALA A 12 -15.43 15.85 -9.39
N ILE A 13 -14.44 16.56 -8.84
CA ILE A 13 -13.24 16.97 -9.59
C ILE A 13 -12.42 15.76 -10.02
N THR A 14 -12.17 14.81 -9.11
CA THR A 14 -11.39 13.61 -9.41
C THR A 14 -12.06 12.74 -10.47
N PHE A 15 -13.38 12.54 -10.38
CA PHE A 15 -14.14 11.74 -11.34
C PHE A 15 -14.27 12.40 -12.71
N SER A 16 -14.50 13.72 -12.76
CA SER A 16 -14.59 14.44 -14.04
C SER A 16 -13.27 14.44 -14.81
N ALA A 17 -12.14 14.47 -14.12
CA ALA A 17 -10.80 14.39 -14.70
C ALA A 17 -10.19 12.98 -14.65
N PHE A 18 -11.00 11.93 -14.40
CA PHE A 18 -10.49 10.58 -14.15
C PHE A 18 -9.73 10.01 -15.35
N THR A 19 -10.28 10.12 -16.56
CA THR A 19 -9.64 9.65 -17.79
C THR A 19 -8.28 10.31 -18.00
N TYR A 20 -8.21 11.63 -17.80
CA TYR A 20 -6.95 12.38 -17.88
C TYR A 20 -5.91 11.86 -16.87
N GLY A 21 -6.31 11.65 -15.62
CA GLY A 21 -5.42 11.15 -14.57
C GLY A 21 -4.86 9.75 -14.88
N ILE A 22 -5.71 8.85 -15.36
CA ILE A 22 -5.31 7.48 -15.74
C ILE A 22 -4.41 7.48 -16.97
N ASP A 23 -4.76 8.25 -18.00
CA ASP A 23 -3.95 8.33 -19.23
C ASP A 23 -2.54 8.86 -18.91
N ALA A 24 -2.46 9.94 -18.11
CA ALA A 24 -1.20 10.50 -17.65
C ALA A 24 -0.38 9.54 -16.76
N ALA A 25 -1.05 8.73 -15.93
CA ALA A 25 -0.40 7.73 -15.09
C ALA A 25 0.08 6.49 -15.86
N SER A 26 -0.59 6.13 -16.96
CA SER A 26 -0.28 4.96 -17.77
C SER A 26 0.85 5.22 -18.79
N ASP A 27 1.04 6.48 -19.20
CA ASP A 27 2.14 6.89 -20.06
C ASP A 27 3.39 7.20 -19.24
N LEU A 28 4.35 6.29 -19.27
CA LEU A 28 5.60 6.39 -18.53
C LEU A 28 6.35 7.70 -18.79
N ARG A 29 6.33 8.21 -20.03
CA ARG A 29 7.01 9.46 -20.39
C ARG A 29 6.34 10.64 -19.71
N ASN A 30 5.01 10.71 -19.79
CA ASN A 30 4.25 11.79 -19.17
C ASN A 30 4.23 11.70 -17.64
N TYR A 31 4.28 10.50 -17.07
CA TYR A 31 4.34 10.28 -15.62
C TYR A 31 5.61 10.87 -14.98
N TYR A 32 6.77 10.71 -15.64
CA TYR A 32 8.04 11.25 -15.16
C TYR A 32 8.25 12.74 -15.47
N HIS A 33 7.52 13.29 -16.44
CA HIS A 33 7.52 14.72 -16.69
C HIS A 33 6.45 15.36 -15.80
N HIS A 34 6.88 15.96 -14.69
CA HIS A 34 6.05 16.60 -13.66
C HIS A 34 5.12 17.71 -14.21
N ASN A 35 4.05 17.32 -14.90
CA ASN A 35 3.02 18.22 -15.39
C ASN A 35 2.21 18.74 -14.21
N TRP A 36 2.13 20.06 -14.06
CA TRP A 36 1.44 20.71 -12.95
C TRP A 36 -0.06 20.32 -12.88
N LEU A 37 -0.71 20.08 -14.02
CA LEU A 37 -2.10 19.62 -14.08
C LEU A 37 -2.28 18.24 -13.44
N TYR A 38 -1.36 17.33 -13.73
CA TYR A 38 -1.36 15.99 -13.15
C TYR A 38 -1.08 16.04 -11.64
N THR A 39 -0.16 16.90 -11.20
CA THR A 39 0.10 17.13 -9.77
C THR A 39 -1.15 17.62 -9.02
N LEU A 40 -1.91 18.56 -9.60
CA LEU A 40 -3.16 19.02 -8.99
C LEU A 40 -4.20 17.89 -8.91
N TRP A 41 -4.30 17.09 -9.97
CA TRP A 41 -5.18 15.92 -9.97
C TRP A 41 -4.79 14.92 -8.88
N ILE A 42 -3.49 14.64 -8.70
CA ILE A 42 -2.99 13.79 -7.60
C ILE A 42 -3.39 14.36 -6.24
N PHE A 43 -3.19 15.67 -6.00
CA PHE A 43 -3.58 16.27 -4.72
C PHE A 43 -5.08 16.13 -4.44
N GLN A 44 -5.93 16.34 -5.45
CA GLN A 44 -7.37 16.12 -5.33
C GLN A 44 -7.69 14.66 -5.04
N PHE A 45 -7.07 13.73 -5.76
CA PHE A 45 -7.23 12.30 -5.53
C PHE A 45 -6.80 11.89 -4.11
N LEU A 46 -5.69 12.42 -3.59
CA LEU A 46 -5.20 12.13 -2.24
C LEU A 46 -6.14 12.69 -1.15
N ILE A 47 -6.72 13.88 -1.36
CA ILE A 47 -7.74 14.43 -0.46
C ILE A 47 -8.94 13.49 -0.41
N LEU A 48 -9.49 13.13 -1.58
CA LEU A 48 -10.60 12.19 -1.69
C LEU A 48 -10.29 10.85 -1.02
N LEU A 49 -9.10 10.30 -1.28
CA LEU A 49 -8.67 9.03 -0.71
C LEU A 49 -8.60 9.10 0.82
N THR A 50 -8.04 10.18 1.37
CA THR A 50 -7.92 10.38 2.83
C THR A 50 -9.30 10.44 3.49
N PHE A 51 -10.22 11.24 2.95
CA PHE A 51 -11.60 11.31 3.46
C PHE A 51 -12.33 9.98 3.32
N SER A 52 -12.13 9.27 2.21
CA SER A 52 -12.74 7.95 1.99
C SER A 52 -12.23 6.93 2.99
N LEU A 53 -10.93 6.93 3.30
CA LEU A 53 -10.32 6.03 4.28
C LEU A 53 -10.79 6.35 5.71
N ASP A 54 -10.95 7.63 6.06
CA ASP A 54 -11.50 8.02 7.37
C ASP A 54 -12.95 7.53 7.55
N LYS A 55 -13.81 7.72 6.53
CA LYS A 55 -15.18 7.20 6.56
C LYS A 55 -15.22 5.68 6.60
N LEU A 56 -14.36 5.02 5.82
CA LEU A 56 -14.24 3.56 5.81
C LEU A 56 -13.80 3.02 7.18
N GLU A 57 -12.91 3.74 7.85
CA GLU A 57 -12.46 3.40 9.20
C GLU A 57 -13.58 3.50 10.23
N ASN A 58 -14.34 4.59 10.18
CA ASN A 58 -15.47 4.81 11.07
C ASN A 58 -16.60 3.78 10.83
N PHE A 59 -16.79 3.35 9.59
CA PHE A 59 -17.84 2.38 9.23
C PHE A 59 -17.46 0.93 9.50
N CYS A 60 -16.22 0.53 9.19
CA CYS A 60 -15.79 -0.87 9.15
C CYS A 60 -14.44 -1.14 9.82
N GLY A 61 -13.84 -0.21 10.55
CA GLY A 61 -12.44 -0.29 11.02
C GLY A 61 -12.08 -1.51 11.89
N LYS A 62 -13.08 -2.20 12.46
CA LYS A 62 -12.92 -3.46 13.22
C LYS A 62 -12.90 -4.72 12.35
N ASN A 63 -13.15 -4.60 11.05
CA ASN A 63 -13.10 -5.72 10.11
C ASN A 63 -11.68 -6.28 10.03
N SER A 64 -11.52 -7.61 10.16
CA SER A 64 -10.24 -8.31 10.08
C SER A 64 -9.45 -7.97 8.81
N PHE A 65 -10.14 -7.78 7.68
CA PHE A 65 -9.50 -7.37 6.43
C PHE A 65 -8.88 -5.97 6.53
N LEU A 66 -9.60 -4.99 7.08
CA LEU A 66 -9.06 -3.63 7.25
C LEU A 66 -7.95 -3.58 8.30
N ILE A 67 -8.04 -4.36 9.37
CA ILE A 67 -6.94 -4.52 10.33
C ILE A 67 -5.69 -5.05 9.63
N TYR A 68 -5.84 -6.06 8.76
CA TYR A 68 -4.74 -6.59 7.96
C TYR A 68 -4.16 -5.55 6.98
N VAL A 69 -5.01 -4.80 6.27
CA VAL A 69 -4.55 -3.73 5.36
C VAL A 69 -3.79 -2.63 6.12
N LYS A 70 -4.24 -2.21 7.31
CA LYS A 70 -3.50 -1.28 8.16
C LYS A 70 -2.16 -1.84 8.61
N TRP A 71 -2.13 -3.12 8.98
CA TRP A 71 -0.90 -3.81 9.37
C TRP A 71 0.10 -3.85 8.21
N LEU A 72 -0.36 -4.11 6.98
CA LEU A 72 0.46 -4.00 5.77
C LEU A 72 1.02 -2.58 5.60
N GLY A 73 0.18 -1.55 5.72
CA GLY A 73 0.60 -0.15 5.60
C GLY A 73 1.66 0.25 6.64
N LYS A 74 1.50 -0.20 7.89
CA LYS A 74 2.49 0.04 8.96
C LYS A 74 3.83 -0.65 8.69
N ASN A 75 3.80 -1.82 8.06
CA ASN A 75 4.99 -2.62 7.75
C ASN A 75 5.39 -2.54 6.27
N VAL A 76 4.99 -1.47 5.57
CA VAL A 76 5.14 -1.33 4.12
C VAL A 76 6.58 -1.54 3.65
N THR A 77 7.57 -1.06 4.41
CA THR A 77 9.00 -1.23 4.08
C THR A 77 9.40 -2.70 4.11
N SER A 78 9.06 -3.44 5.17
CA SER A 78 9.39 -4.86 5.27
C SER A 78 8.67 -5.68 4.21
N VAL A 79 7.37 -5.41 4.00
CA VAL A 79 6.57 -6.03 2.93
C VAL A 79 7.21 -5.81 1.57
N TYR A 80 7.58 -4.56 1.26
CA TYR A 80 8.23 -4.19 0.01
C TYR A 80 9.56 -4.91 -0.19
N VAL A 81 10.42 -4.98 0.84
CA VAL A 81 11.70 -5.69 0.76
C VAL A 81 11.50 -7.17 0.47
N PHE A 82 10.56 -7.83 1.14
CA PHE A 82 10.27 -9.25 0.89
C PHE A 82 9.68 -9.47 -0.51
N GLN A 83 8.75 -8.62 -0.96
CA GLN A 83 8.24 -8.69 -2.33
C GLN A 83 9.35 -8.52 -3.35
N TRP A 84 10.26 -7.56 -3.13
CA TRP A 84 11.39 -7.33 -4.02
C TRP A 84 12.32 -8.56 -4.09
N LEU A 85 12.61 -9.21 -2.95
CA LEU A 85 13.41 -10.43 -2.93
C LEU A 85 12.70 -11.61 -3.60
N LEU A 86 11.40 -11.79 -3.38
CA LEU A 86 10.64 -12.89 -3.98
C LEU A 86 10.45 -12.67 -5.48
N ILE A 87 9.82 -11.55 -5.85
CA ILE A 87 9.51 -11.21 -7.24
C ILE A 87 10.81 -10.98 -8.00
N GLY A 88 11.73 -10.16 -7.51
CA GLY A 88 12.96 -9.83 -8.23
C GLY A 88 13.84 -11.03 -8.59
N ASN A 89 13.76 -12.14 -7.83
CA ASN A 89 14.56 -13.34 -8.07
C ASN A 89 13.79 -14.50 -8.73
N ILE A 90 12.45 -14.55 -8.61
CA ILE A 90 11.64 -15.68 -9.09
C ILE A 90 10.82 -15.30 -10.33
N ALA A 91 10.46 -14.01 -10.48
CA ALA A 91 9.58 -13.49 -11.52
C ALA A 91 10.05 -13.81 -12.94
N THR A 92 11.35 -13.65 -13.19
CA THR A 92 11.93 -13.79 -14.52
C THR A 92 11.82 -15.21 -15.05
N ALA A 93 11.92 -16.21 -14.16
CA ALA A 93 11.79 -17.62 -14.54
C ALA A 93 10.33 -18.08 -14.62
N ILE A 94 9.46 -17.58 -13.72
CA ILE A 94 8.09 -18.07 -13.63
C ILE A 94 7.15 -17.29 -14.55
N PHE A 95 7.12 -15.96 -14.50
CA PHE A 95 6.03 -15.18 -15.12
C PHE A 95 5.98 -15.24 -16.64
N GLN A 96 7.10 -15.51 -17.33
CA GLN A 96 7.09 -15.65 -18.79
C GLN A 96 6.35 -16.90 -19.28
N THR A 97 6.08 -17.86 -18.39
CA THR A 97 5.49 -19.16 -18.73
C THR A 97 4.04 -19.33 -18.29
N GLN A 98 3.47 -18.34 -17.60
CA GLN A 98 2.16 -18.46 -16.94
C GLN A 98 1.05 -17.78 -17.75
N ASN A 99 -0.15 -18.34 -17.69
CA ASN A 99 -1.37 -17.70 -18.19
C ASN A 99 -1.95 -16.71 -17.15
N GLU A 100 -2.93 -15.90 -17.56
CA GLU A 100 -3.54 -14.86 -16.71
C GLU A 100 -4.09 -15.39 -15.38
N PHE A 101 -4.72 -16.57 -15.40
CA PHE A 101 -5.25 -17.19 -14.18
C PHE A 101 -4.12 -17.59 -13.23
N ALA A 102 -3.05 -18.18 -13.74
CA ALA A 102 -1.88 -18.52 -12.95
C ALA A 102 -1.20 -17.27 -12.38
N LEU A 103 -1.20 -16.13 -13.08
CA LEU A 103 -0.73 -14.86 -12.52
C LEU A 103 -1.54 -14.44 -11.29
N ALA A 104 -2.86 -14.57 -11.32
CA ALA A 104 -3.72 -14.28 -10.17
C ALA A 104 -3.43 -15.21 -8.98
N VAL A 105 -3.20 -16.50 -9.24
CA VAL A 105 -2.80 -17.47 -8.21
C VAL A 105 -1.43 -17.10 -7.63
N TRP A 106 -0.44 -16.80 -8.47
CA TRP A 106 0.90 -16.39 -8.02
C TRP A 106 0.87 -15.09 -7.22
N PHE A 107 0.01 -14.13 -7.59
CA PHE A 107 -0.20 -12.92 -6.81
C PHE A 107 -0.66 -13.25 -5.38
N LEU A 108 -1.64 -14.15 -5.22
CA LEU A 108 -2.10 -14.58 -3.90
C LEU A 108 -1.00 -15.30 -3.12
N VAL A 109 -0.28 -16.22 -3.76
CA VAL A 109 0.82 -16.97 -3.13
C VAL A 109 1.92 -16.03 -2.63
N ILE A 110 2.40 -15.12 -3.48
CA ILE A 110 3.45 -14.15 -3.13
C ILE A 110 2.97 -13.23 -2.01
N THR A 111 1.71 -12.77 -2.06
CA THR A 111 1.12 -11.91 -1.02
C THR A 111 1.08 -12.63 0.33
N ILE A 112 0.66 -13.90 0.37
CA ILE A 112 0.61 -14.70 1.59
C ILE A 112 2.03 -14.91 2.15
N ILE A 113 2.97 -15.37 1.31
CA ILE A 113 4.36 -15.62 1.74
C ILE A 113 4.99 -14.33 2.27
N THR A 114 4.84 -13.22 1.55
CA THR A 114 5.34 -11.90 1.96
C THR A 114 4.78 -11.52 3.33
N SER A 115 3.49 -11.74 3.56
CA SER A 115 2.84 -11.39 4.81
C SER A 115 3.36 -12.23 5.99
N ILE A 116 3.56 -13.52 5.78
CA ILE A 116 4.16 -14.41 6.79
C ILE A 116 5.58 -13.95 7.13
N LEU A 117 6.40 -13.64 6.12
CA LEU A 117 7.78 -13.17 6.32
C LEU A 117 7.82 -11.82 7.06
N ALA A 118 7.00 -10.85 6.63
CA ALA A 118 6.91 -9.55 7.27
C ALA A 118 6.43 -9.66 8.73
N TYR A 119 5.43 -10.49 9.00
CA TYR A 119 4.95 -10.75 10.36
C TYR A 119 6.01 -11.39 11.25
N SER A 120 6.73 -12.38 10.72
CA SER A 120 7.81 -13.05 11.44
C SER A 120 8.94 -12.08 11.77
N TYR A 121 9.34 -11.24 10.80
CA TYR A 121 10.34 -10.22 10.98
C TYR A 121 9.94 -9.18 12.03
N GLU A 122 8.70 -8.66 11.98
CA GLU A 122 8.19 -7.71 12.96
C GLU A 122 8.23 -8.31 14.38
N THR A 123 7.81 -9.57 14.53
CA THR A 123 7.80 -10.29 15.81
C THR A 123 9.21 -10.46 16.37
N LEU A 124 10.17 -10.90 15.55
CA LEU A 124 11.57 -11.06 15.95
C LEU A 124 12.23 -9.74 16.33
N SER A 125 11.94 -8.67 15.57
CA SER A 125 12.46 -7.32 15.86
C SER A 125 11.99 -6.82 17.23
N LYS A 126 10.72 -7.04 17.57
CA LYS A 126 10.16 -6.69 18.88
C LYS A 126 10.77 -7.49 20.03
N ILE A 127 10.99 -8.79 19.85
CA ILE A 127 11.64 -9.65 20.86
C ILE A 127 13.05 -9.13 21.14
N ARG A 128 13.85 -8.95 20.10
CA ARG A 128 15.24 -8.46 20.20
C ARG A 128 15.33 -7.11 20.92
N LYS A 129 14.42 -6.18 20.63
CA LYS A 129 14.40 -4.87 21.28
C LYS A 129 14.16 -4.99 22.79
N ARG A 130 13.20 -5.83 23.21
CA ARG A 130 12.91 -6.06 24.63
C ARG A 130 14.10 -6.66 25.38
N ASP A 131 14.82 -7.59 24.77
CA ASP A 131 15.99 -8.22 25.39
C ASP A 131 17.12 -7.20 25.63
N ILE A 132 17.33 -6.28 24.68
CA ILE A 132 18.31 -5.19 24.81
C ILE A 132 17.91 -4.22 25.94
N ASP A 133 16.64 -3.82 25.99
CA ASP A 133 16.13 -2.91 27.02
C ASP A 133 16.27 -3.51 28.43
N GLN A 134 16.01 -4.82 28.59
CA GLN A 134 16.21 -5.52 29.88
C GLN A 134 17.68 -5.60 30.29
N GLN A 135 18.60 -5.84 29.35
CA GLN A 135 20.02 -5.85 29.64
C GLN A 135 20.53 -4.47 30.10
N GLN A 136 20.01 -3.38 29.53
CA GLN A 136 20.35 -2.03 29.96
C GLN A 136 19.83 -1.71 31.37
N LEU A 137 18.59 -2.10 31.70
CA LEU A 137 18.03 -1.93 33.04
C LEU A 137 18.80 -2.72 34.12
N SER A 138 19.30 -3.92 33.78
CA SER A 138 20.10 -4.72 34.72
C SER A 138 21.52 -4.19 34.97
N ARG A 139 22.00 -3.25 34.15
CA ARG A 139 23.35 -2.67 34.23
C ARG A 139 23.40 -1.32 34.96
N ASN A 140 22.25 -0.71 35.23
CA ASN A 140 22.11 0.56 35.97
C ASN A 140 21.66 0.29 37.40
#